data_AF-A0A925H5L6-F1
#
_entry.id   AF-A0A925H5L6-F1
#
_cell.length_a   1.000
_cell.length_b   1.000
_cell.length_c   1.000
_cell.angle_alpha   90.00
_cell.angle_beta   90.00
_cell.angle_gamma   90.00
#
_symmetry.space_group_name_H-M   'P 1'
#
loop_
_entity.id
_entity.type
_entity.pdbx_description
1 polymer ?
#
loop_
_entity_poly.entity_id
_entity_poly.type
_entity_poly.pdbx_seq_one_letter_code
_entity_poly.pdbx_strand_id
1 'polypeptide(L)'
;MRGTPTVSLRTAAQAYQLSPAAAVLQRIRVEDPTATDTNGGKWYGFASVAVNRVNDVVIGYTQFASNQFASAGYSVHLNTDAPNTVRDPVIYQAGLGYYDKDFTASGTDTGGNRWGDYSITQVDPVNDTDLWTIQELANPPVGTGNPVGTGNNSGRWNTWWAKIEFQGLDELNISEFRLRGPNGPTDEFIEIYNFGPAPVTVQSLDGSAGYSVAASDGVARCIIPNGTVIPSQGHALCTNSAGYSLDSYPAGDGTTATGDFIYATDIADNAGIALFRTSNPVNFSVATRLDAAGSTSEANTLYKEGSGYPAITGFNIDYSFFRDLCGKGGSVTQLGACPTGGLPKDTNDNAVDFVYVDTFGVNNGGVQRLGAPGPENLSSPIQRNNQFAAPNLDTTVGTSSPPNRVRTLTSDPANNSTFGTLDIRKRVVNNTGAPVTRLRFRVIDITTFPSSSTPGFADLRARTSTTVVVSGVNDTATCGAAPTPCTVTVEGTTLETPPPQPNGGGFNSSLSAGTVALATPIAPGESINVRFLLGIQQTGSFKFFVNIEALP
;
A
#
# COMPACT_ATOMS: atom_id res chain seq x y z
N MET A 1 -52.39 -9.24 -9.89
CA MET A 1 -52.76 -10.30 -10.86
C MET A 1 -53.41 -11.45 -10.10
N ARG A 2 -54.54 -12.00 -10.56
CA ARG A 2 -55.16 -13.21 -9.98
C ARG A 2 -55.20 -14.32 -11.04
N GLY A 3 -54.64 -15.47 -10.70
CA GLY A 3 -54.71 -16.73 -11.44
C GLY A 3 -53.72 -17.74 -10.85
N THR A 4 -54.21 -18.86 -10.32
CA THR A 4 -53.44 -20.05 -9.88
C THR A 4 -53.81 -21.23 -10.79
N PRO A 5 -52.91 -22.20 -11.08
CA PRO A 5 -52.02 -22.84 -10.10
C PRO A 5 -50.52 -23.01 -10.47
N THR A 6 -49.70 -23.02 -9.40
CA THR A 6 -48.41 -23.71 -9.23
C THR A 6 -47.23 -23.43 -10.17
N VAL A 7 -46.84 -22.16 -10.32
CA VAL A 7 -45.43 -21.83 -10.57
C VAL A 7 -44.97 -20.97 -9.38
N SER A 8 -43.95 -21.42 -8.65
CA SER A 8 -43.30 -20.58 -7.63
C SER A 8 -42.80 -19.33 -8.36
N LEU A 9 -43.50 -18.20 -8.19
CA LEU A 9 -43.21 -16.95 -8.88
C LEU A 9 -41.94 -16.27 -8.38
N ARG A 10 -41.04 -16.94 -7.64
CA ARG A 10 -39.93 -16.29 -6.93
C ARG A 10 -38.97 -15.52 -7.85
N THR A 11 -38.47 -14.39 -7.36
CA THR A 11 -37.38 -13.62 -8.01
C THR A 11 -36.10 -13.73 -7.19
N ALA A 12 -34.97 -13.80 -7.87
CA ALA A 12 -33.64 -13.92 -7.28
C ALA A 12 -32.68 -12.94 -7.98
N ALA A 13 -31.69 -12.44 -7.24
CA ALA A 13 -30.58 -11.69 -7.80
C ALA A 13 -29.38 -12.63 -8.02
N GLN A 14 -28.74 -12.54 -9.18
CA GLN A 14 -27.63 -13.43 -9.55
C GLN A 14 -26.50 -12.66 -10.20
N ALA A 15 -25.27 -13.05 -9.90
CA ALA A 15 -24.06 -12.60 -10.59
C ALA A 15 -23.27 -13.80 -11.10
N TYR A 16 -22.65 -13.62 -12.27
CA TYR A 16 -21.84 -14.65 -12.93
C TYR A 16 -20.44 -14.11 -13.15
N GLN A 17 -19.43 -14.89 -12.75
CA GLN A 17 -18.07 -14.70 -13.20
C GLN A 17 -17.87 -15.52 -14.47
N LEU A 18 -17.49 -14.86 -15.56
CA LEU A 18 -17.25 -15.50 -16.85
C LEU A 18 -15.78 -15.41 -17.22
N SER A 19 -15.24 -16.47 -17.82
CA SER A 19 -13.95 -16.39 -18.50
C SER A 19 -14.07 -15.54 -19.78
N PRO A 20 -12.94 -15.07 -20.36
CA PRO A 20 -12.96 -14.43 -21.69
C PRO A 20 -13.54 -15.32 -22.80
N ALA A 21 -13.58 -16.65 -22.59
CA ALA A 21 -14.22 -17.61 -23.47
C ALA A 21 -15.69 -17.90 -23.12
N ALA A 22 -16.31 -17.05 -22.30
CA ALA A 22 -17.69 -17.16 -21.80
C ALA A 22 -17.99 -18.43 -20.97
N ALA A 23 -16.95 -19.08 -20.40
CA ALA A 23 -17.16 -20.18 -19.47
C ALA A 23 -17.59 -19.62 -18.10
N VAL A 24 -18.64 -20.20 -17.49
CA VAL A 24 -19.06 -19.83 -16.13
C VAL A 24 -18.04 -20.37 -15.14
N LEU A 25 -17.30 -19.49 -14.49
CA LEU A 25 -16.32 -19.81 -13.45
C LEU A 25 -16.99 -19.86 -12.07
N GLN A 26 -17.94 -18.95 -11.83
CA GLN A 26 -18.67 -18.84 -10.58
C GLN A 26 -20.08 -18.30 -10.81
N ARG A 27 -21.03 -18.74 -9.97
CA ARG A 27 -22.40 -18.25 -9.90
C ARG A 27 -22.77 -17.91 -8.46
N ILE A 28 -23.02 -16.64 -8.20
CA ILE A 28 -23.49 -16.10 -6.92
C ILE A 28 -25.00 -15.89 -7.03
N ARG A 29 -25.77 -16.36 -6.06
CA ARG A 29 -27.24 -16.30 -6.10
C ARG A 29 -27.82 -15.91 -4.75
N VAL A 30 -28.51 -14.78 -4.72
CA VAL A 30 -29.31 -14.32 -3.58
C VAL A 30 -30.75 -14.75 -3.82
N GLU A 31 -31.21 -15.71 -3.05
CA GLU A 31 -32.59 -16.20 -3.11
C GLU A 31 -33.08 -16.70 -1.76
N ASP A 32 -34.40 -16.65 -1.58
CA ASP A 32 -35.09 -17.47 -0.60
C ASP A 32 -35.88 -18.54 -1.37
N PRO A 33 -35.43 -19.80 -1.38
CA PRO A 33 -36.06 -20.85 -2.18
C PRO A 33 -37.46 -21.22 -1.65
N THR A 34 -37.80 -20.80 -0.43
CA THR A 34 -39.08 -21.10 0.21
C THR A 34 -40.12 -20.02 -0.02
N ALA A 35 -39.76 -18.90 -0.67
CA ALA A 35 -40.63 -17.74 -0.81
C ALA A 35 -41.91 -18.03 -1.60
N THR A 36 -43.05 -17.64 -1.02
CA THR A 36 -44.37 -17.62 -1.65
C THR A 36 -44.98 -16.22 -1.55
N ASP A 37 -46.11 -16.02 -2.21
CA ASP A 37 -46.90 -14.79 -2.18
C ASP A 37 -47.57 -14.51 -0.83
N THR A 38 -47.45 -15.42 0.13
CA THR A 38 -48.19 -15.38 1.41
C THR A 38 -47.32 -15.65 2.64
N ASN A 39 -46.16 -16.30 2.52
CA ASN A 39 -45.39 -16.78 3.68
C ASN A 39 -44.31 -15.81 4.23
N GLY A 40 -44.19 -14.61 3.67
CA GLY A 40 -43.17 -13.64 4.09
C GLY A 40 -41.75 -13.95 3.64
N GLY A 41 -41.55 -14.99 2.82
CA GLY A 41 -40.26 -15.30 2.21
C GLY A 41 -39.80 -14.19 1.28
N LYS A 42 -38.49 -14.14 1.04
CA LYS A 42 -37.82 -12.97 0.44
C LYS A 42 -37.64 -13.09 -1.06
N TRP A 43 -37.97 -12.01 -1.76
CA TRP A 43 -37.90 -11.88 -3.20
C TRP A 43 -36.92 -10.77 -3.53
N TYR A 44 -36.05 -11.00 -4.51
CA TYR A 44 -34.99 -10.06 -4.85
C TYR A 44 -35.16 -9.64 -6.30
N GLY A 45 -35.17 -8.33 -6.57
CA GLY A 45 -35.39 -7.79 -7.90
C GLY A 45 -34.59 -6.51 -8.12
N PHE A 46 -34.50 -6.10 -9.39
CA PHE A 46 -33.85 -4.85 -9.80
C PHE A 46 -32.40 -4.76 -9.33
N ALA A 47 -31.66 -5.85 -9.57
CA ALA A 47 -30.32 -5.99 -9.06
C ALA A 47 -29.30 -5.16 -9.84
N SER A 48 -28.29 -4.66 -9.14
CA SER A 48 -27.09 -4.04 -9.69
C SER A 48 -25.85 -4.67 -9.07
N VAL A 49 -24.75 -4.74 -9.81
CA VAL A 49 -23.52 -5.40 -9.35
C VAL A 49 -22.31 -4.55 -9.64
N ALA A 50 -21.35 -4.55 -8.72
CA ALA A 50 -20.00 -4.06 -8.96
C ALA A 50 -18.98 -4.97 -8.27
N VAL A 51 -17.76 -4.92 -8.79
CA VAL A 51 -16.64 -5.75 -8.34
C VAL A 51 -15.45 -4.81 -8.15
N ASN A 52 -14.84 -4.82 -6.97
CA ASN A 52 -13.67 -3.99 -6.66
C ASN A 52 -12.37 -4.62 -7.20
N ARG A 53 -11.24 -3.93 -7.04
CA ARG A 53 -9.93 -4.39 -7.53
C ARG A 53 -9.44 -5.71 -6.93
N VAL A 54 -9.93 -6.08 -5.74
CA VAL A 54 -9.56 -7.32 -5.04
C VAL A 54 -10.51 -8.47 -5.35
N ASN A 55 -11.50 -8.26 -6.22
CA ASN A 55 -12.55 -9.20 -6.62
C ASN A 55 -13.64 -9.47 -5.58
N ASP A 56 -13.83 -8.56 -4.61
CA ASP A 56 -15.06 -8.57 -3.81
C ASP A 56 -16.23 -8.07 -4.64
N VAL A 57 -17.40 -8.68 -4.45
CA VAL A 57 -18.61 -8.43 -5.22
C VAL A 57 -19.69 -7.90 -4.29
N VAL A 58 -20.31 -6.78 -4.67
CA VAL A 58 -21.56 -6.30 -4.07
C VAL A 58 -22.69 -6.45 -5.07
N ILE A 59 -23.76 -7.12 -4.65
CA ILE A 59 -25.03 -7.19 -5.39
C ILE A 59 -26.04 -6.36 -4.61
N GLY A 60 -26.38 -5.19 -5.14
CA GLY A 60 -27.48 -4.37 -4.63
C GLY A 60 -28.80 -4.81 -5.25
N TYR A 61 -29.92 -4.67 -4.52
CA TYR A 61 -31.25 -5.04 -4.99
C TYR A 61 -32.35 -4.36 -4.16
N THR A 62 -33.58 -4.39 -4.69
CA THR A 62 -34.77 -4.22 -3.86
C THR A 62 -35.26 -5.59 -3.36
N GLN A 63 -35.44 -5.72 -2.04
CA GLN A 63 -36.05 -6.88 -1.40
C GLN A 63 -37.56 -6.66 -1.22
N PHE A 64 -38.36 -7.65 -1.60
CA PHE A 64 -39.80 -7.69 -1.44
C PHE A 64 -40.21 -8.90 -0.59
N ALA A 65 -41.33 -8.80 0.12
CA ALA A 65 -41.98 -9.95 0.76
C ALA A 65 -43.47 -9.68 0.93
N SER A 66 -44.27 -10.72 1.15
CA SER A 66 -45.71 -10.55 1.43
C SER A 66 -46.00 -9.81 2.74
N ASN A 67 -45.01 -9.73 3.64
CA ASN A 67 -45.08 -9.06 4.94
C ASN A 67 -44.09 -7.88 5.07
N GLN A 68 -43.50 -7.42 3.96
CA GLN A 68 -42.51 -6.33 3.96
C GLN A 68 -42.68 -5.47 2.72
N PHE A 69 -42.64 -4.15 2.90
CA PHE A 69 -42.60 -3.23 1.77
C PHE A 69 -41.26 -3.30 1.03
N ALA A 70 -41.27 -2.93 -0.25
CA ALA A 70 -40.08 -2.89 -1.09
C ALA A 70 -38.95 -2.10 -0.38
N SER A 71 -37.86 -2.79 -0.04
CA SER A 71 -36.79 -2.28 0.81
C SER A 71 -35.46 -2.33 0.08
N ALA A 72 -34.58 -1.36 0.34
CA ALA A 72 -33.26 -1.27 -0.24
C ALA A 72 -32.28 -2.20 0.50
N GLY A 73 -31.60 -3.08 -0.25
CA GLY A 73 -30.67 -4.05 0.33
C GLY A 73 -29.49 -4.38 -0.55
N TYR A 74 -28.51 -5.09 0.03
CA TYR A 74 -27.38 -5.65 -0.69
C TYR A 74 -26.93 -6.97 -0.08
N SER A 75 -26.19 -7.75 -0.86
CA SER A 75 -25.41 -8.89 -0.41
C SER A 75 -23.97 -8.77 -0.90
N VAL A 76 -23.05 -9.44 -0.19
CA VAL A 76 -21.61 -9.39 -0.45
C VAL A 76 -21.10 -10.81 -0.71
N HIS A 77 -20.12 -10.92 -1.60
CA HIS A 77 -19.23 -12.07 -1.70
C HIS A 77 -17.80 -11.55 -1.69
N LEU A 78 -17.00 -11.95 -0.71
CA LEU A 78 -15.58 -11.59 -0.68
C LEU A 78 -14.77 -12.52 -1.56
N ASN A 79 -13.62 -12.06 -2.04
CA ASN A 79 -12.65 -12.88 -2.77
C ASN A 79 -12.15 -14.10 -1.97
N THR A 80 -12.30 -14.06 -0.63
CA THR A 80 -11.96 -15.11 0.33
C THR A 80 -13.12 -16.05 0.65
N ASP A 81 -14.35 -15.72 0.24
CA ASP A 81 -15.50 -16.57 0.43
C ASP A 81 -15.43 -17.78 -0.51
N ALA A 82 -15.96 -18.94 -0.08
CA ALA A 82 -15.96 -20.13 -0.92
C ALA A 82 -16.70 -19.89 -2.26
N PRO A 83 -16.22 -20.47 -3.38
CA PRO A 83 -16.88 -20.29 -4.67
C PRO A 83 -18.38 -20.64 -4.63
N ASN A 84 -19.18 -19.85 -5.34
CA ASN A 84 -20.64 -19.99 -5.44
C ASN A 84 -21.42 -19.75 -4.14
N THR A 85 -20.81 -19.09 -3.15
CA THR A 85 -21.49 -18.63 -1.94
C THR A 85 -21.78 -17.14 -1.99
N VAL A 86 -22.72 -16.69 -1.16
CA VAL A 86 -23.01 -15.28 -0.93
C VAL A 86 -23.36 -15.10 0.53
N ARG A 87 -23.00 -13.97 1.12
CA ARG A 87 -23.36 -13.63 2.49
C ARG A 87 -24.82 -13.20 2.59
N ASP A 88 -25.34 -13.27 3.81
CA ASP A 88 -26.73 -12.93 4.10
C ASP A 88 -27.10 -11.51 3.65
N PRO A 89 -28.33 -11.30 3.15
CA PRO A 89 -28.88 -9.99 2.84
C PRO A 89 -28.81 -8.98 3.97
N VAL A 90 -28.33 -7.78 3.67
CA VAL A 90 -28.42 -6.61 4.55
C VAL A 90 -29.46 -5.64 4.00
N ILE A 91 -30.45 -5.31 4.82
CA ILE A 91 -31.44 -4.26 4.52
C ILE A 91 -31.02 -2.98 5.22
N TYR A 92 -30.45 -2.06 4.43
CA TYR A 92 -29.93 -0.80 4.95
C TYR A 92 -30.98 0.31 5.00
N GLN A 93 -32.09 0.16 4.25
CA GLN A 93 -33.24 1.05 4.38
C GLN A 93 -34.55 0.30 4.08
N ALA A 94 -35.41 0.19 5.10
CA ALA A 94 -36.71 -0.46 4.97
C ALA A 94 -37.70 0.43 4.21
N GLY A 95 -38.54 -0.20 3.37
CA GLY A 95 -39.70 0.44 2.77
C GLY A 95 -40.74 0.81 3.84
N LEU A 96 -41.42 1.93 3.64
CA LEU A 96 -42.34 2.54 4.61
C LEU A 96 -43.82 2.52 4.16
N GLY A 97 -44.09 2.09 2.93
CA GLY A 97 -45.45 1.99 2.39
C GLY A 97 -45.51 1.10 1.16
N TYR A 98 -46.70 0.95 0.58
CA TYR A 98 -46.85 0.25 -0.69
C TYR A 98 -46.61 1.21 -1.87
N TYR A 99 -46.18 0.65 -3.00
CA TYR A 99 -46.08 1.38 -4.26
C TYR A 99 -47.08 0.83 -5.27
N ASP A 100 -47.96 1.71 -5.73
CA ASP A 100 -48.91 1.41 -6.78
C ASP A 100 -49.12 2.68 -7.62
N LYS A 101 -48.86 2.57 -8.93
CA LYS A 101 -49.09 3.60 -9.92
C LYS A 101 -49.80 2.99 -11.11
N ASP A 102 -51.01 3.47 -11.34
CA ASP A 102 -51.77 3.14 -12.53
C ASP A 102 -51.52 4.22 -13.59
N PHE A 103 -50.83 3.85 -14.67
CA PHE A 103 -50.53 4.75 -15.79
C PHE A 103 -51.62 4.72 -16.88
N THR A 104 -52.76 4.06 -16.66
CA THR A 104 -53.82 3.84 -17.67
C THR A 104 -54.61 5.09 -18.09
N ALA A 105 -54.31 6.28 -17.54
CA ALA A 105 -54.99 7.53 -17.90
C ALA A 105 -54.87 7.93 -19.39
N SER A 106 -53.98 7.31 -20.18
CA SER A 106 -53.82 7.56 -21.63
C SER A 106 -54.61 6.60 -22.54
N GLY A 107 -55.31 5.60 -22.01
CA GLY A 107 -56.13 4.68 -22.81
C GLY A 107 -55.37 3.73 -23.76
N THR A 108 -54.04 3.80 -23.81
CA THR A 108 -53.20 2.93 -24.67
C THR A 108 -52.08 2.20 -23.93
N ASP A 109 -51.78 2.54 -22.68
CA ASP A 109 -50.75 1.85 -21.89
C ASP A 109 -51.39 0.84 -20.91
N THR A 110 -51.07 -0.45 -21.08
CA THR A 110 -51.23 -1.47 -20.03
C THR A 110 -50.12 -1.33 -18.97
N GLY A 111 -49.91 -0.10 -18.48
CA GLY A 111 -48.72 0.32 -17.76
C GLY A 111 -48.56 -0.37 -16.41
N GLY A 112 -47.60 -1.30 -16.31
CA GLY A 112 -47.16 -1.85 -15.03
C GLY A 112 -46.36 -0.83 -14.21
N ASN A 113 -46.24 -1.09 -12.90
CA ASN A 113 -45.40 -0.30 -12.01
C ASN A 113 -43.94 -0.30 -12.51
N ARG A 114 -43.44 0.88 -12.88
CA ARG A 114 -42.02 1.08 -13.22
C ARG A 114 -41.20 1.19 -11.93
N TRP A 115 -40.14 0.39 -11.85
CA TRP A 115 -39.25 0.24 -10.69
C TRP A 115 -37.87 -0.23 -11.18
N GLY A 116 -36.83 0.11 -10.43
CA GLY A 116 -35.43 -0.30 -10.62
C GLY A 116 -34.57 0.64 -11.46
N ASP A 117 -35.12 1.72 -12.05
CA ASP A 117 -34.34 2.59 -12.95
C ASP A 117 -33.17 3.30 -12.24
N TYR A 118 -33.27 3.45 -10.92
CA TYR A 118 -32.29 4.15 -10.08
C TYR A 118 -31.50 3.19 -9.16
N SER A 119 -31.54 1.90 -9.45
CA SER A 119 -30.73 0.88 -8.77
C SER A 119 -29.35 0.77 -9.42
N ILE A 120 -28.29 1.11 -8.68
CA ILE A 120 -26.91 1.03 -9.16
C ILE A 120 -25.96 0.62 -8.03
N THR A 121 -24.93 -0.13 -8.39
CA THR A 121 -23.78 -0.41 -7.52
C THR A 121 -22.53 -0.01 -8.28
N GLN A 122 -21.58 0.64 -7.61
CA GLN A 122 -20.36 1.13 -8.23
C GLN A 122 -19.19 1.02 -7.25
N VAL A 123 -17.99 0.81 -7.78
CA VAL A 123 -16.76 0.90 -6.98
C VAL A 123 -16.50 2.35 -6.60
N ASP A 124 -15.99 2.56 -5.39
CA ASP A 124 -15.50 3.87 -4.94
C ASP A 124 -14.27 4.28 -5.77
N PRO A 125 -14.32 5.40 -6.52
CA PRO A 125 -13.20 5.81 -7.37
C PRO A 125 -11.98 6.30 -6.57
N VAL A 126 -12.08 6.50 -5.26
CA VAL A 126 -10.97 6.98 -4.43
C VAL A 126 -9.99 5.86 -4.08
N ASN A 127 -10.50 4.69 -3.70
CA ASN A 127 -9.67 3.57 -3.22
C ASN A 127 -9.79 2.30 -4.07
N ASP A 128 -10.80 2.21 -4.94
CA ASP A 128 -11.07 1.04 -5.80
C ASP A 128 -11.31 -0.26 -4.99
N THR A 129 -11.63 -0.14 -3.70
CA THR A 129 -11.84 -1.23 -2.73
C THR A 129 -13.22 -1.13 -2.07
N ASP A 130 -13.63 0.06 -1.62
CA ASP A 130 -14.98 0.30 -1.13
C ASP A 130 -15.98 0.25 -2.29
N LEU A 131 -17.23 -0.09 -1.98
CA LEU A 131 -18.31 -0.06 -2.97
C LEU A 131 -19.48 0.79 -2.46
N TRP A 132 -20.13 1.47 -3.38
CA TRP A 132 -21.36 2.22 -3.16
C TRP A 132 -22.52 1.49 -3.79
N THR A 133 -23.67 1.47 -3.12
CA THR A 133 -24.92 1.02 -3.73
C THR A 133 -26.04 2.03 -3.46
N ILE A 134 -26.89 2.24 -4.45
CA ILE A 134 -28.12 3.02 -4.37
C ILE A 134 -29.25 2.11 -4.83
N GLN A 135 -30.30 1.97 -4.04
CA GLN A 135 -31.46 1.16 -4.39
C GLN A 135 -32.76 1.91 -4.12
N GLU A 136 -33.80 1.54 -4.87
CA GLU A 136 -35.14 2.05 -4.64
C GLU A 136 -35.86 1.32 -3.51
N LEU A 137 -36.61 2.09 -2.73
CA LEU A 137 -37.51 1.62 -1.66
C LEU A 137 -38.88 2.30 -1.76
N ALA A 138 -39.90 1.65 -1.22
CA ALA A 138 -41.25 2.19 -1.23
C ALA A 138 -41.46 3.19 -0.09
N ASN A 139 -42.13 4.30 -0.39
CA ASN A 139 -42.42 5.38 0.55
C ASN A 139 -43.94 5.49 0.76
N PRO A 140 -44.45 6.09 1.86
CA PRO A 140 -45.88 6.19 2.07
C PRO A 140 -46.58 6.95 0.93
N PRO A 141 -47.76 6.51 0.49
CA PRO A 141 -48.54 7.20 -0.51
C PRO A 141 -49.05 8.55 0.03
N VAL A 142 -49.43 9.46 -0.87
CA VAL A 142 -50.04 10.75 -0.50
C VAL A 142 -51.57 10.65 -0.38
N GLY A 143 -52.14 11.34 0.62
CA GLY A 143 -53.58 11.40 0.88
C GLY A 143 -54.08 10.39 1.92
N THR A 144 -55.17 10.73 2.61
CA THR A 144 -55.80 9.86 3.63
C THR A 144 -56.85 8.96 2.98
N GLY A 145 -56.69 7.63 3.11
CA GLY A 145 -57.73 6.66 2.76
C GLY A 145 -57.55 5.92 1.43
N ASN A 146 -56.34 5.53 1.06
CA ASN A 146 -56.13 4.69 -0.13
C ASN A 146 -56.03 3.19 0.25
N PRO A 147 -57.10 2.39 0.09
CA PRO A 147 -57.00 0.93 0.13
C PRO A 147 -56.28 0.39 -1.12
N VAL A 148 -55.56 -0.71 -0.95
CA VAL A 148 -54.77 -1.38 -1.99
C VAL A 148 -55.59 -1.58 -3.28
N GLY A 149 -55.09 -1.09 -4.42
CA GLY A 149 -55.64 -1.37 -5.75
C GLY A 149 -56.71 -0.40 -6.29
N THR A 150 -56.82 0.83 -5.76
CA THR A 150 -57.82 1.81 -6.25
C THR A 150 -57.37 2.67 -7.45
N GLY A 151 -56.16 2.48 -7.98
CA GLY A 151 -55.70 3.17 -9.19
C GLY A 151 -55.53 4.69 -9.05
N ASN A 152 -55.52 5.23 -7.84
CA ASN A 152 -55.45 6.68 -7.61
C ASN A 152 -54.05 7.32 -7.80
N ASN A 153 -53.07 6.55 -8.30
CA ASN A 153 -51.71 6.98 -8.61
C ASN A 153 -50.97 7.69 -7.44
N SER A 154 -51.31 7.34 -6.19
CA SER A 154 -50.75 7.98 -4.99
C SER A 154 -49.43 7.35 -4.51
N GLY A 155 -49.01 6.21 -5.07
CA GLY A 155 -47.77 5.52 -4.70
C GLY A 155 -46.54 6.43 -4.80
N ARG A 156 -45.59 6.24 -3.89
CA ARG A 156 -44.30 6.94 -3.84
C ARG A 156 -43.17 5.94 -3.66
N TRP A 157 -42.02 6.28 -4.21
CA TRP A 157 -40.75 5.59 -3.98
C TRP A 157 -39.70 6.64 -3.62
N ASN A 158 -38.59 6.17 -3.05
CA ASN A 158 -37.40 6.96 -2.77
C ASN A 158 -36.17 6.12 -3.10
N THR A 159 -35.01 6.76 -3.28
CA THR A 159 -33.72 6.07 -3.25
C THR A 159 -33.05 6.29 -1.92
N TRP A 160 -32.25 5.31 -1.52
CA TRP A 160 -31.29 5.46 -0.44
C TRP A 160 -29.98 4.83 -0.86
N TRP A 161 -28.89 5.22 -0.20
CA TRP A 161 -27.56 4.74 -0.52
C TRP A 161 -26.89 4.11 0.70
N ALA A 162 -25.95 3.20 0.44
CA ALA A 162 -25.04 2.65 1.42
C ALA A 162 -23.61 2.66 0.85
N LYS A 163 -22.65 3.03 1.69
CA LYS A 163 -21.23 2.75 1.47
C LYS A 163 -20.92 1.42 2.16
N ILE A 164 -20.43 0.46 1.39
CA ILE A 164 -19.95 -0.83 1.89
C ILE A 164 -18.44 -0.67 2.02
N GLU A 165 -18.01 -0.45 3.25
CA GLU A 165 -16.60 -0.38 3.59
C GLU A 165 -16.09 -1.79 3.80
N PHE A 166 -15.31 -2.24 2.83
CA PHE A 166 -14.37 -3.32 3.06
C PHE A 166 -13.24 -2.58 3.74
N GLN A 167 -13.14 -2.66 5.08
CA GLN A 167 -12.06 -2.01 5.86
C GLN A 167 -10.71 -2.19 5.14
N GLY A 168 -9.66 -1.40 5.42
CA GLY A 168 -8.38 -1.37 4.67
C GLY A 168 -7.62 -2.70 4.59
N LEU A 169 -8.23 -3.68 3.94
CA LEU A 169 -8.10 -5.07 4.29
C LEU A 169 -6.85 -5.61 3.59
N ASP A 170 -6.40 -5.07 2.47
CA ASP A 170 -5.11 -5.47 1.90
C ASP A 170 -4.06 -4.37 1.96
N GLU A 171 -4.28 -3.24 2.67
CA GLU A 171 -3.38 -2.06 2.57
C GLU A 171 -2.09 -2.17 3.40
N LEU A 172 -1.96 -3.21 4.23
CA LEU A 172 -0.76 -3.46 5.03
C LEU A 172 0.03 -4.62 4.45
N ASN A 173 1.32 -4.40 4.24
CA ASN A 173 2.26 -5.46 3.89
C ASN A 173 3.51 -5.42 4.78
N ILE A 174 4.28 -6.49 4.78
CA ILE A 174 5.61 -6.59 5.36
C ILE A 174 6.57 -5.93 4.37
N SER A 175 7.11 -4.76 4.69
CA SER A 175 7.96 -3.97 3.79
C SER A 175 9.44 -4.32 3.90
N GLU A 176 9.92 -4.58 5.12
CA GLU A 176 11.30 -4.93 5.39
C GLU A 176 11.39 -5.87 6.59
N PHE A 177 12.31 -6.82 6.56
CA PHE A 177 12.58 -7.66 7.71
C PHE A 177 14.02 -8.17 7.72
N ARG A 178 14.46 -8.56 8.91
CA ARG A 178 15.73 -9.22 9.16
C ARG A 178 15.51 -10.34 10.19
N LEU A 179 15.98 -11.55 9.87
CA LEU A 179 15.82 -12.75 10.70
C LEU A 179 17.03 -13.04 11.60
N ARG A 180 18.11 -12.26 11.45
CA ARG A 180 19.31 -12.27 12.32
C ARG A 180 20.20 -11.10 11.95
N GLY A 181 21.10 -10.71 12.83
CA GLY A 181 22.04 -9.61 12.59
C GLY A 181 23.37 -9.84 13.30
N PRO A 182 24.22 -8.80 13.42
CA PRO A 182 25.50 -8.89 14.12
C PRO A 182 25.37 -9.41 15.57
N ASN A 183 24.26 -9.13 16.26
CA ASN A 183 24.03 -9.59 17.63
C ASN A 183 23.51 -11.03 17.73
N GLY A 184 23.39 -11.77 16.62
CA GLY A 184 23.01 -13.18 16.60
C GLY A 184 21.61 -13.45 16.05
N PRO A 185 21.05 -14.65 16.31
CA PRO A 185 19.75 -15.07 15.80
C PRO A 185 18.61 -14.12 16.18
N THR A 186 18.59 -13.63 17.43
CA THR A 186 17.54 -12.73 17.93
C THR A 186 17.73 -11.26 17.55
N ASP A 187 18.66 -10.94 16.65
CA ASP A 187 18.87 -9.59 16.16
C ASP A 187 17.98 -9.32 14.95
N GLU A 188 16.69 -9.15 15.26
CA GLU A 188 15.60 -9.27 14.29
C GLU A 188 14.66 -8.08 14.33
N PHE A 189 14.08 -7.78 13.17
CA PHE A 189 12.95 -6.87 13.08
C PHE A 189 12.04 -7.24 11.91
N ILE A 190 10.79 -6.81 12.00
CA ILE A 190 9.78 -6.89 10.95
C ILE A 190 9.12 -5.51 10.87
N GLU A 191 9.14 -4.94 9.68
CA GLU A 191 8.49 -3.68 9.36
C GLU A 191 7.22 -3.94 8.56
N ILE A 192 6.15 -3.26 8.97
CA ILE A 192 4.86 -3.25 8.29
C ILE A 192 4.69 -1.88 7.64
N TYR A 193 4.23 -1.85 6.40
CA TYR A 193 3.96 -0.64 5.64
C TYR A 193 2.51 -0.56 5.22
N ASN A 194 1.93 0.64 5.35
CA ASN A 194 0.62 0.95 4.81
C ASN A 194 0.76 1.54 3.40
N PHE A 195 0.53 0.75 2.37
CA PHE A 195 0.56 1.22 0.98
C PHE A 195 -0.75 1.87 0.51
N GLY A 196 -1.78 1.87 1.36
CA GLY A 196 -3.06 2.50 1.10
C GLY A 196 -3.00 4.03 1.08
N PRO A 197 -3.96 4.70 0.40
CA PRO A 197 -4.04 6.16 0.35
C PRO A 197 -4.59 6.78 1.65
N ALA A 198 -5.01 5.96 2.63
CA ALA A 198 -5.61 6.39 3.89
C ALA A 198 -4.91 5.74 5.09
N PRO A 199 -4.99 6.32 6.30
CA PRO A 199 -4.54 5.66 7.52
C PRO A 199 -5.33 4.38 7.80
N VAL A 200 -4.64 3.31 8.20
CA VAL A 200 -5.25 2.07 8.70
C VAL A 200 -5.33 2.15 10.22
N THR A 201 -6.53 1.96 10.77
CA THR A 201 -6.70 1.74 12.22
C THR A 201 -6.82 0.24 12.46
N VAL A 202 -5.91 -0.31 13.24
CA VAL A 202 -5.91 -1.73 13.56
C VAL A 202 -7.13 -2.07 14.41
N GLN A 203 -7.94 -3.00 13.90
CA GLN A 203 -9.12 -3.48 14.61
C GLN A 203 -9.42 -4.92 14.17
N SER A 204 -9.21 -5.87 15.07
CA SER A 204 -9.61 -7.26 14.89
C SER A 204 -11.13 -7.41 15.03
N LEU A 205 -11.71 -8.32 14.22
CA LEU A 205 -13.16 -8.59 14.21
C LEU A 205 -13.53 -9.82 15.05
N ASP A 206 -12.55 -10.63 15.42
CA ASP A 206 -12.74 -11.87 16.18
C ASP A 206 -12.56 -11.69 17.70
N GLY A 207 -12.45 -10.44 18.16
CA GLY A 207 -12.25 -10.09 19.57
C GLY A 207 -10.83 -10.33 20.09
N SER A 208 -9.88 -10.71 19.23
CA SER A 208 -8.46 -10.82 19.60
C SER A 208 -7.83 -9.45 19.90
N ALA A 209 -6.61 -9.40 20.43
CA ALA A 209 -6.01 -8.16 20.93
C ALA A 209 -5.55 -7.19 19.83
N GLY A 210 -5.51 -7.61 18.57
CA GLY A 210 -4.95 -6.83 17.48
C GLY A 210 -4.71 -7.62 16.22
N TYR A 211 -3.98 -7.01 15.28
CA TYR A 211 -3.35 -7.73 14.18
C TYR A 211 -2.05 -8.36 14.69
N SER A 212 -1.55 -9.40 14.04
CA SER A 212 -0.30 -10.03 14.48
C SER A 212 0.59 -10.44 13.32
N VAL A 213 1.90 -10.38 13.54
CA VAL A 213 2.88 -11.11 12.73
C VAL A 213 3.19 -12.41 13.45
N ALA A 214 3.04 -13.53 12.76
CA ALA A 214 3.40 -14.86 13.27
C ALA A 214 4.45 -15.51 12.37
N ALA A 215 5.30 -16.35 12.98
CA ALA A 215 6.23 -17.19 12.23
C ALA A 215 5.57 -18.51 11.84
N SER A 216 6.18 -19.25 10.92
CA SER A 216 5.61 -20.48 10.35
C SER A 216 5.43 -21.65 11.32
N ASP A 217 5.93 -21.53 12.55
CA ASP A 217 5.61 -22.40 13.68
C ASP A 217 4.19 -22.18 14.26
N GLY A 218 3.44 -21.22 13.73
CA GLY A 218 2.07 -20.93 14.15
C GLY A 218 1.97 -20.02 15.37
N VAL A 219 3.08 -19.46 15.86
CA VAL A 219 3.12 -18.64 17.06
C VAL A 219 3.29 -17.17 16.70
N ALA A 220 2.41 -16.32 17.25
CA ALA A 220 2.51 -14.87 17.12
C ALA A 220 3.85 -14.38 17.68
N ARG A 221 4.57 -13.60 16.89
CA ARG A 221 5.77 -12.87 17.32
C ARG A 221 5.36 -11.50 17.83
N CYS A 222 4.72 -10.73 16.98
CA CYS A 222 4.35 -9.36 17.26
C CYS A 222 2.83 -9.20 17.23
N ILE A 223 2.27 -8.44 18.18
CA ILE A 223 0.87 -8.03 18.14
C ILE A 223 0.84 -6.51 17.99
N ILE A 224 0.20 -6.04 16.92
CA ILE A 224 -0.12 -4.64 16.71
C ILE A 224 -1.49 -4.41 17.37
N PRO A 225 -1.59 -3.70 18.50
CA PRO A 225 -2.82 -3.63 19.28
C PRO A 225 -3.97 -2.94 18.54
N ASN A 226 -5.20 -3.34 18.86
CA ASN A 226 -6.40 -2.62 18.44
C ASN A 226 -6.32 -1.14 18.83
N GLY A 227 -6.67 -0.25 17.90
CA GLY A 227 -6.57 1.20 18.04
C GLY A 227 -5.25 1.82 17.56
N THR A 228 -4.24 1.01 17.21
CA THR A 228 -3.04 1.52 16.53
C THR A 228 -3.42 2.14 15.19
N VAL A 229 -2.95 3.36 14.91
CA VAL A 229 -3.15 4.04 13.62
C VAL A 229 -1.84 4.03 12.85
N ILE A 230 -1.81 3.38 11.69
CA ILE A 230 -0.68 3.40 10.75
C ILE A 230 -1.04 4.39 9.64
N PRO A 231 -0.38 5.56 9.54
CA PRO A 231 -0.68 6.55 8.51
C PRO A 231 -0.60 5.99 7.09
N SER A 232 -1.26 6.63 6.11
CA SER A 232 -1.01 6.33 4.69
C SER A 232 0.47 6.49 4.39
N GLN A 233 1.06 5.50 3.72
CA GLN A 233 2.50 5.41 3.43
C GLN A 233 3.37 5.41 4.69
N GLY A 234 2.77 5.15 5.86
CA GLY A 234 3.43 5.03 7.14
C GLY A 234 3.86 3.60 7.46
N HIS A 235 4.60 3.47 8.56
CA HIS A 235 5.27 2.24 8.95
C HIS A 235 4.90 1.85 10.38
N ALA A 236 5.09 0.59 10.72
CA ALA A 236 5.05 0.08 12.09
C ALA A 236 6.15 -0.97 12.26
N LEU A 237 6.88 -0.91 13.38
CA LEU A 237 8.08 -1.71 13.58
C LEU A 237 7.93 -2.69 14.75
N CYS A 238 8.10 -3.97 14.45
CA CYS A 238 8.21 -5.05 15.43
C CYS A 238 9.68 -5.44 15.60
N THR A 239 10.20 -5.45 16.83
CA THR A 239 11.62 -5.76 17.08
C THR A 239 11.78 -6.87 18.11
N ASN A 240 12.78 -7.74 17.94
CA ASN A 240 13.12 -8.71 18.97
C ASN A 240 13.91 -8.03 20.10
N SER A 241 13.28 -7.91 21.26
CA SER A 241 13.82 -7.31 22.47
C SER A 241 15.09 -7.99 23.02
N ALA A 242 15.38 -9.22 22.59
CA ALA A 242 16.57 -9.95 23.04
C ALA A 242 17.84 -9.60 22.27
N GLY A 243 17.76 -9.01 21.06
CA GLY A 243 18.96 -8.78 20.25
C GLY A 243 18.95 -7.63 19.25
N TYR A 244 17.81 -6.98 18.99
CA TYR A 244 17.68 -5.94 17.97
C TYR A 244 18.73 -4.82 18.13
N SER A 245 19.55 -4.64 17.10
CA SER A 245 20.77 -3.80 17.09
C SER A 245 20.64 -2.46 16.38
N LEU A 246 19.47 -2.13 15.80
CA LEU A 246 19.28 -0.93 14.96
C LEU A 246 18.37 0.12 15.61
N ASP A 247 18.14 0.03 16.92
CA ASP A 247 17.26 0.90 17.71
C ASP A 247 17.60 2.39 17.67
N SER A 248 18.85 2.72 17.33
CA SER A 248 19.35 4.09 17.16
C SER A 248 19.33 4.60 15.72
N TYR A 249 18.79 3.84 14.76
CA TYR A 249 18.60 4.31 13.38
C TYR A 249 17.73 5.58 13.36
N PRO A 250 18.10 6.66 12.64
CA PRO A 250 17.31 7.88 12.61
C PRO A 250 15.88 7.68 12.06
N ALA A 251 14.87 7.97 12.87
CA ALA A 251 13.47 7.93 12.45
C ALA A 251 12.95 9.36 12.21
N GLY A 252 11.94 9.78 12.96
CA GLY A 252 11.31 11.10 12.88
C GLY A 252 12.13 12.24 13.46
N ASP A 253 11.44 13.23 14.03
CA ASP A 253 12.05 14.45 14.57
C ASP A 253 12.79 14.19 15.90
N GLY A 254 14.06 13.82 15.80
CA GLY A 254 14.91 13.51 16.95
C GLY A 254 14.57 12.17 17.61
N THR A 255 13.74 11.35 16.96
CA THR A 255 13.43 9.98 17.37
C THR A 255 14.29 8.98 16.60
N THR A 256 14.30 7.74 17.08
CA THR A 256 15.01 6.63 16.45
C THR A 256 14.07 5.47 16.16
N ALA A 257 14.51 4.50 15.36
CA ALA A 257 13.78 3.28 15.02
C ALA A 257 13.72 2.29 16.21
N THR A 258 13.37 2.78 17.39
CA THR A 258 12.95 1.92 18.50
C THR A 258 11.68 1.18 18.07
N GLY A 259 11.58 -0.12 18.34
CA GLY A 259 10.40 -0.90 17.99
C GLY A 259 9.12 -0.32 18.61
N ASP A 260 8.08 -0.14 17.79
CA ASP A 260 6.74 0.21 18.27
C ASP A 260 6.15 -0.92 19.10
N PHE A 261 6.48 -2.16 18.68
CA PHE A 261 6.04 -3.39 19.29
C PHE A 261 7.23 -4.34 19.47
N ILE A 262 7.17 -5.16 20.50
CA ILE A 262 8.29 -6.05 20.86
C ILE A 262 7.88 -7.51 20.88
N TYR A 263 8.84 -8.36 20.60
CA TYR A 263 8.76 -9.80 20.78
C TYR A 263 10.08 -10.34 21.34
N ALA A 264 10.11 -11.60 21.76
CA ALA A 264 11.30 -12.21 22.36
C ALA A 264 11.68 -13.56 21.74
N THR A 265 10.71 -14.25 21.14
CA THR A 265 10.93 -15.55 20.50
C THR A 265 11.57 -15.36 19.14
N ASP A 266 12.71 -16.02 18.95
CA ASP A 266 13.45 -16.11 17.69
C ASP A 266 12.57 -16.53 16.50
N ILE A 267 12.88 -16.00 15.32
CA ILE A 267 12.36 -16.41 14.02
C ILE A 267 13.52 -17.09 13.29
N ALA A 268 13.46 -18.42 13.24
CA ALA A 268 14.54 -19.19 12.63
C ALA A 268 14.84 -18.73 11.20
N ASP A 269 16.12 -18.77 10.82
CA ASP A 269 16.56 -18.48 9.45
C ASP A 269 15.70 -19.27 8.44
N ASN A 270 15.24 -18.56 7.41
CA ASN A 270 14.39 -19.09 6.34
C ASN A 270 12.96 -19.51 6.72
N ALA A 271 12.56 -19.38 8.00
CA ALA A 271 11.16 -19.50 8.38
C ALA A 271 10.34 -18.38 7.72
N GLY A 272 9.14 -18.71 7.28
CA GLY A 272 8.18 -17.74 6.81
C GLY A 272 7.56 -16.94 7.94
N ILE A 273 7.18 -15.70 7.63
CA ILE A 273 6.38 -14.82 8.48
C ILE A 273 5.10 -14.41 7.74
N ALA A 274 4.02 -14.22 8.48
CA ALA A 274 2.76 -13.76 7.93
C ALA A 274 2.11 -12.74 8.85
N LEU A 275 1.57 -11.70 8.24
CA LEU A 275 0.76 -10.67 8.88
C LEU A 275 -0.71 -11.10 8.82
N PHE A 276 -1.39 -11.08 9.96
CA PHE A 276 -2.78 -11.50 10.11
C PHE A 276 -3.63 -10.41 10.74
N ARG A 277 -4.90 -10.32 10.33
CA ARG A 277 -5.93 -9.44 10.92
C ARG A 277 -6.45 -9.91 12.28
N THR A 278 -5.73 -10.80 12.93
CA THR A 278 -6.08 -11.42 14.20
C THR A 278 -4.80 -11.73 14.96
N SER A 279 -4.88 -11.71 16.29
CA SER A 279 -3.85 -12.22 17.19
C SER A 279 -4.21 -13.57 17.81
N ASN A 280 -5.28 -14.22 17.35
CA ASN A 280 -5.70 -15.55 17.79
C ASN A 280 -5.15 -16.61 16.84
N PRO A 281 -4.20 -17.47 17.29
CA PRO A 281 -3.58 -18.48 16.42
C PRO A 281 -4.55 -19.47 15.78
N VAL A 282 -5.72 -19.72 16.39
CA VAL A 282 -6.77 -20.58 15.82
C VAL A 282 -7.31 -20.03 14.50
N ASN A 283 -7.23 -18.71 14.33
CA ASN A 283 -7.75 -18.02 13.16
C ASN A 283 -6.65 -17.68 12.15
N PHE A 284 -5.42 -18.17 12.30
CA PHE A 284 -4.37 -18.03 11.28
C PHE A 284 -4.72 -18.85 10.05
N SER A 285 -5.16 -18.16 9.00
CA SER A 285 -5.65 -18.77 7.77
C SER A 285 -5.49 -17.79 6.61
N VAL A 286 -5.65 -18.27 5.37
CA VAL A 286 -5.59 -17.39 4.19
C VAL A 286 -6.66 -16.29 4.24
N ALA A 287 -7.82 -16.55 4.86
CA ALA A 287 -8.90 -15.56 4.96
C ALA A 287 -8.58 -14.38 5.90
N THR A 288 -7.66 -14.58 6.85
CA THR A 288 -7.26 -13.56 7.82
C THR A 288 -5.85 -13.03 7.55
N ARG A 289 -5.13 -13.62 6.59
CA ARG A 289 -3.79 -13.19 6.20
C ARG A 289 -3.87 -11.91 5.36
N LEU A 290 -3.07 -10.93 5.76
CA LEU A 290 -2.83 -9.68 5.04
C LEU A 290 -1.70 -9.86 4.02
N ASP A 291 -0.59 -10.44 4.49
CA ASP A 291 0.63 -10.60 3.71
C ASP A 291 1.45 -11.76 4.28
N ALA A 292 2.37 -12.30 3.49
CA ALA A 292 3.40 -13.20 3.97
C ALA A 292 4.73 -13.03 3.24
N ALA A 293 5.82 -13.29 3.96
CA ALA A 293 7.16 -13.34 3.41
C ALA A 293 7.83 -14.64 3.84
N GLY A 294 8.15 -15.51 2.88
CA GLY A 294 8.84 -16.76 3.15
C GLY A 294 9.88 -17.11 2.10
N SER A 295 10.87 -17.90 2.52
CA SER A 295 11.97 -18.33 1.66
C SER A 295 11.54 -19.45 0.71
N THR A 296 12.39 -19.79 -0.27
CA THR A 296 12.22 -21.00 -1.10
C THR A 296 12.22 -22.30 -0.30
N SER A 297 12.76 -22.33 0.93
CA SER A 297 12.69 -23.50 1.82
C SER A 297 11.46 -23.52 2.74
N GLU A 298 10.68 -22.44 2.80
CA GLU A 298 9.42 -22.42 3.53
C GLU A 298 8.37 -23.23 2.75
N ALA A 299 7.86 -24.29 3.39
CA ALA A 299 6.90 -25.22 2.81
C ALA A 299 5.45 -24.81 3.11
N ASN A 300 5.23 -24.11 4.21
CA ASN A 300 3.92 -23.65 4.62
C ASN A 300 3.52 -22.40 3.82
N THR A 301 2.67 -22.60 2.82
CA THR A 301 2.18 -21.54 1.94
C THR A 301 1.30 -20.51 2.65
N LEU A 302 0.91 -20.74 3.92
CA LEU A 302 0.30 -19.70 4.73
C LEU A 302 1.30 -18.59 5.11
N TYR A 303 2.59 -18.92 5.21
CA TYR A 303 3.67 -18.02 5.62
C TYR A 303 4.63 -17.70 4.47
N LYS A 304 4.18 -17.91 3.22
CA LYS A 304 4.94 -17.62 2.02
C LYS A 304 4.00 -17.30 0.87
N GLU A 305 4.36 -16.30 0.06
CA GLU A 305 3.65 -15.98 -1.17
C GLU A 305 4.46 -16.33 -2.40
N GLY A 306 3.78 -16.87 -3.40
CA GLY A 306 4.38 -17.37 -4.63
C GLY A 306 5.53 -18.35 -4.36
N SER A 307 6.65 -18.12 -5.06
CA SER A 307 7.78 -19.05 -5.04
C SER A 307 8.64 -18.92 -3.77
N GLY A 308 8.57 -17.78 -3.10
CA GLY A 308 9.46 -17.42 -1.98
C GLY A 308 10.73 -16.71 -2.43
N TYR A 309 11.29 -15.86 -1.57
CA TYR A 309 12.61 -15.28 -1.79
C TYR A 309 13.71 -16.34 -1.64
N PRO A 310 14.90 -16.18 -2.27
CA PRO A 310 15.99 -17.15 -2.14
C PRO A 310 16.37 -17.41 -0.67
N ALA A 311 16.46 -18.68 -0.28
CA ALA A 311 16.89 -19.05 1.07
C ALA A 311 18.33 -18.58 1.36
N ILE A 312 18.55 -18.09 2.57
CA ILE A 312 19.84 -17.62 3.06
C ILE A 312 20.57 -18.69 3.86
N THR A 313 21.89 -18.56 3.93
CA THR A 313 22.70 -19.28 4.92
C THR A 313 22.87 -18.41 6.16
N GLY A 314 22.74 -18.96 7.36
CA GLY A 314 22.86 -18.17 8.59
C GLY A 314 24.24 -17.52 8.74
N PHE A 315 24.30 -16.19 8.72
CA PHE A 315 25.52 -15.40 8.96
C PHE A 315 25.21 -14.14 9.79
N ASN A 316 26.05 -13.79 10.77
CA ASN A 316 25.83 -12.63 11.65
C ASN A 316 26.38 -11.37 10.96
N ILE A 317 25.59 -10.75 10.09
CA ILE A 317 25.96 -9.55 9.34
C ILE A 317 24.76 -8.59 9.28
N ASP A 318 25.02 -7.32 8.99
CA ASP A 318 23.97 -6.35 8.69
C ASP A 318 23.39 -6.61 7.29
N TYR A 319 22.20 -7.22 7.26
CA TYR A 319 21.43 -7.45 6.05
C TYR A 319 19.93 -7.26 6.32
N SER A 320 19.15 -7.06 5.28
CA SER A 320 17.70 -7.19 5.34
C SER A 320 17.14 -7.68 4.01
N PHE A 321 15.91 -8.17 4.07
CA PHE A 321 15.05 -8.26 2.90
C PHE A 321 14.11 -7.07 2.94
N PHE A 322 14.04 -6.30 1.86
CA PHE A 322 13.06 -5.22 1.71
C PHE A 322 12.33 -5.37 0.39
N ARG A 323 11.09 -4.86 0.31
CA ARG A 323 10.30 -4.88 -0.92
C ARG A 323 10.96 -3.99 -1.98
N ASP A 324 10.91 -4.44 -3.24
CA ASP A 324 11.47 -3.73 -4.38
C ASP A 324 10.71 -2.42 -4.63
N LEU A 325 11.27 -1.33 -4.10
CA LEU A 325 10.72 0.02 -4.22
C LEU A 325 10.83 0.60 -5.64
N CYS A 326 11.62 0.00 -6.53
CA CYS A 326 11.75 0.49 -7.91
C CYS A 326 10.95 -0.35 -8.91
N GLY A 327 10.80 -1.65 -8.68
CA GLY A 327 10.12 -2.60 -9.58
C GLY A 327 11.04 -3.22 -10.65
N LYS A 328 12.35 -3.28 -10.38
CA LYS A 328 13.38 -3.84 -11.30
C LYS A 328 14.09 -5.08 -10.75
N GLY A 329 13.54 -5.73 -9.72
CA GLY A 329 14.11 -6.90 -9.06
C GLY A 329 15.47 -6.63 -8.41
N GLY A 330 15.73 -5.39 -7.98
CA GLY A 330 17.04 -4.95 -7.51
C GLY A 330 18.17 -5.12 -8.55
N SER A 331 17.85 -5.14 -9.85
CA SER A 331 18.86 -5.29 -10.90
C SER A 331 19.86 -4.15 -10.85
N VAL A 332 21.17 -4.43 -10.84
CA VAL A 332 22.21 -3.38 -10.88
C VAL A 332 22.52 -2.88 -12.29
N THR A 333 21.95 -3.50 -13.33
CA THR A 333 22.25 -3.18 -14.74
C THR A 333 21.04 -2.71 -15.54
N GLN A 334 19.81 -2.97 -15.07
CA GLN A 334 18.60 -2.51 -15.76
C GLN A 334 18.41 -1.00 -15.61
N LEU A 335 18.72 -0.25 -16.67
CA LEU A 335 18.48 1.20 -16.78
C LEU A 335 17.00 1.51 -17.05
N GLY A 336 16.61 2.77 -16.90
CA GLY A 336 15.23 3.25 -17.13
C GLY A 336 14.55 3.80 -15.88
N ALA A 337 13.29 4.20 -15.99
CA ALA A 337 12.47 4.66 -14.86
C ALA A 337 12.14 3.51 -13.90
N CYS A 338 11.73 3.82 -12.67
CA CYS A 338 11.20 2.84 -11.71
C CYS A 338 9.71 2.57 -11.97
N PRO A 339 9.31 1.35 -12.41
CA PRO A 339 7.91 1.05 -12.70
C PRO A 339 6.93 1.24 -11.53
N THR A 340 7.36 1.06 -10.29
CA THR A 340 6.49 1.20 -9.11
C THR A 340 6.34 2.65 -8.64
N GLY A 341 7.05 3.61 -9.25
CA GLY A 341 7.02 5.02 -8.82
C GLY A 341 7.60 5.28 -7.42
N GLY A 342 8.37 4.34 -6.87
CA GLY A 342 8.91 4.43 -5.52
C GLY A 342 8.08 3.74 -4.43
N LEU A 343 6.99 3.05 -4.79
CA LEU A 343 6.17 2.30 -3.84
C LEU A 343 6.65 0.84 -3.73
N PRO A 344 6.48 0.18 -2.57
CA PRO A 344 6.75 -1.25 -2.42
C PRO A 344 5.98 -2.09 -3.44
N LYS A 345 6.71 -2.95 -4.13
CA LYS A 345 6.10 -3.91 -5.04
C LYS A 345 5.47 -5.06 -4.25
N ASP A 346 4.23 -5.38 -4.60
CA ASP A 346 3.46 -6.46 -4.00
C ASP A 346 2.64 -7.18 -5.06
N THR A 347 3.11 -8.35 -5.48
CA THR A 347 2.51 -9.14 -6.56
C THR A 347 2.02 -10.51 -6.08
N ASN A 348 1.99 -10.72 -4.76
CA ASN A 348 1.78 -12.01 -4.11
C ASN A 348 2.81 -13.07 -4.55
N ASP A 349 4.04 -12.65 -4.90
CA ASP A 349 5.16 -13.55 -5.19
C ASP A 349 6.46 -12.98 -4.62
N ASN A 350 6.83 -13.50 -3.45
CA ASN A 350 7.98 -13.01 -2.69
C ASN A 350 9.30 -13.05 -3.50
N ALA A 351 9.42 -13.93 -4.51
CA ALA A 351 10.61 -14.04 -5.35
C ALA A 351 10.89 -12.79 -6.19
N VAL A 352 9.85 -12.06 -6.58
CA VAL A 352 9.95 -10.86 -7.41
C VAL A 352 9.60 -9.57 -6.66
N ASP A 353 9.16 -9.70 -5.41
CA ASP A 353 8.78 -8.59 -4.55
C ASP A 353 9.89 -8.22 -3.56
N PHE A 354 10.68 -9.18 -3.06
CA PHE A 354 11.76 -8.90 -2.11
C PHE A 354 13.16 -8.86 -2.73
N VAL A 355 13.98 -7.97 -2.21
CA VAL A 355 15.40 -7.83 -2.53
C VAL A 355 16.21 -8.03 -1.24
N TYR A 356 17.19 -8.93 -1.30
CA TYR A 356 18.21 -9.08 -0.26
C TYR A 356 19.33 -8.06 -0.47
N VAL A 357 19.75 -7.40 0.61
CA VAL A 357 20.90 -6.49 0.65
C VAL A 357 21.71 -6.69 1.92
N ASP A 358 23.01 -6.43 1.85
CA ASP A 358 23.89 -6.39 3.01
C ASP A 358 24.98 -5.32 2.88
N THR A 359 25.54 -4.89 4.02
CA THR A 359 26.49 -3.76 4.09
C THR A 359 27.88 -4.09 3.55
N PHE A 360 28.17 -5.36 3.27
CA PHE A 360 29.46 -5.82 2.73
C PHE A 360 29.36 -6.29 1.28
N GLY A 361 28.17 -6.58 0.78
CA GLY A 361 27.93 -7.24 -0.50
C GLY A 361 28.40 -8.70 -0.48
N VAL A 362 28.02 -9.49 0.53
CA VAL A 362 28.39 -10.92 0.62
C VAL A 362 27.37 -11.78 -0.11
N ASN A 363 27.84 -12.82 -0.81
CA ASN A 363 26.94 -13.84 -1.34
C ASN A 363 26.53 -14.81 -0.22
N ASN A 364 25.29 -14.68 0.27
CA ASN A 364 24.78 -15.45 1.41
C ASN A 364 23.52 -16.25 1.09
N GLY A 365 23.35 -16.71 -0.16
CA GLY A 365 22.15 -17.40 -0.64
C GLY A 365 21.08 -16.47 -1.20
N GLY A 366 21.03 -15.22 -0.73
CA GLY A 366 20.39 -14.10 -1.44
C GLY A 366 21.21 -13.68 -2.66
N VAL A 367 20.56 -13.07 -3.65
CA VAL A 367 21.27 -12.46 -4.78
C VAL A 367 22.10 -11.29 -4.23
N GLN A 368 23.43 -11.43 -4.28
CA GLN A 368 24.42 -10.51 -3.75
C GLN A 368 24.18 -9.07 -4.24
N ARG A 369 23.97 -8.14 -3.31
CA ARG A 369 23.80 -6.70 -3.59
C ARG A 369 24.27 -5.88 -2.40
N LEU A 370 25.00 -4.82 -2.67
CA LEU A 370 25.34 -3.85 -1.63
C LEU A 370 24.10 -3.02 -1.25
N GLY A 371 23.84 -2.91 0.04
CA GLY A 371 22.82 -2.04 0.60
C GLY A 371 22.87 -2.04 2.13
N ALA A 372 21.81 -1.60 2.78
CA ALA A 372 21.73 -1.63 4.23
C ALA A 372 20.28 -1.79 4.72
N PRO A 373 20.09 -2.45 5.87
CA PRO A 373 18.89 -2.28 6.67
C PRO A 373 18.55 -0.82 6.94
N GLY A 374 17.28 -0.45 6.83
CA GLY A 374 16.82 0.91 7.08
C GLY A 374 15.46 0.96 7.75
N PRO A 375 15.33 0.41 8.99
CA PRO A 375 14.05 0.17 9.65
C PRO A 375 13.28 1.47 9.94
N GLU A 376 11.97 1.41 9.78
CA GLU A 376 11.04 2.52 9.96
C GLU A 376 9.91 2.15 10.93
N ASN A 377 9.65 3.04 11.89
CA ASN A 377 8.59 2.87 12.88
C ASN A 377 7.47 3.91 12.68
N LEU A 378 6.49 3.94 13.58
CA LEU A 378 5.36 4.90 13.49
C LEU A 378 5.78 6.38 13.50
N SER A 379 7.00 6.69 13.93
CA SER A 379 7.55 8.05 13.91
C SER A 379 8.37 8.37 12.67
N SER A 380 8.67 7.39 11.80
CA SER A 380 9.51 7.60 10.63
C SER A 380 8.85 8.52 9.60
N PRO A 381 9.65 9.29 8.83
CA PRO A 381 9.15 10.04 7.69
C PRO A 381 8.56 9.10 6.65
N ILE A 382 7.44 9.51 6.05
CA ILE A 382 6.76 8.73 5.02
C ILE A 382 7.20 9.17 3.63
N GLN A 383 7.03 8.29 2.63
CA GLN A 383 7.26 8.65 1.23
C GLN A 383 6.32 9.79 0.80
N ARG A 384 6.88 10.81 0.14
CA ARG A 384 6.16 12.00 -0.34
C ARG A 384 6.60 12.43 -1.74
N ASN A 385 6.96 11.49 -2.60
CA ASN A 385 7.49 11.79 -3.94
C ASN A 385 6.57 12.71 -4.75
N ASN A 386 5.25 12.55 -4.62
CA ASN A 386 4.25 13.37 -5.32
C ASN A 386 4.04 14.77 -4.70
N GLN A 387 4.53 15.03 -3.50
CA GLN A 387 4.43 16.30 -2.78
C GLN A 387 5.75 17.08 -2.78
N PHE A 388 6.78 16.57 -3.44
CA PHE A 388 8.06 17.27 -3.59
C PHE A 388 8.46 17.35 -5.06
N ALA A 389 8.83 18.56 -5.49
CA ALA A 389 9.53 18.72 -6.76
C ALA A 389 11.04 18.69 -6.52
N ALA A 390 11.79 17.95 -7.34
CA ALA A 390 13.24 17.88 -7.27
C ALA A 390 13.94 18.29 -8.59
N PRO A 391 13.73 19.54 -9.07
CA PRO A 391 14.46 20.04 -10.24
C PRO A 391 15.98 20.01 -10.02
N ASN A 392 16.70 20.11 -11.14
CA ASN A 392 18.13 20.40 -11.12
C ASN A 392 18.42 21.70 -10.36
N LEU A 393 19.59 21.79 -9.73
CA LEU A 393 20.03 23.03 -9.05
C LEU A 393 19.95 24.24 -9.99
N ASP A 394 20.35 24.08 -11.24
CA ASP A 394 20.21 25.06 -12.31
C ASP A 394 19.44 24.45 -13.48
N THR A 395 18.17 24.83 -13.67
CA THR A 395 17.34 24.26 -14.74
C THR A 395 17.72 24.74 -16.14
N THR A 396 18.54 25.80 -16.25
CA THR A 396 19.04 26.33 -17.52
C THR A 396 20.20 25.50 -18.07
N VAL A 397 20.77 24.62 -17.24
CA VAL A 397 21.89 23.75 -17.60
C VAL A 397 21.45 22.28 -17.65
N GLY A 398 21.99 21.53 -18.61
CA GLY A 398 21.70 20.10 -18.74
C GLY A 398 21.98 19.32 -17.45
N THR A 399 21.17 18.30 -17.17
CA THR A 399 21.31 17.47 -15.95
C THR A 399 22.66 16.79 -15.82
N SER A 400 23.38 16.62 -16.93
CA SER A 400 24.65 15.91 -17.01
C SER A 400 25.88 16.80 -16.83
N SER A 401 25.68 18.11 -16.72
CA SER A 401 26.73 19.13 -16.72
C SER A 401 26.78 19.90 -15.39
N PRO A 402 27.94 20.47 -15.00
CA PRO A 402 28.01 21.41 -13.89
C PRO A 402 27.09 22.61 -14.13
N PRO A 403 26.40 23.14 -13.09
CA PRO A 403 26.57 22.79 -11.67
C PRO A 403 25.74 21.59 -11.21
N ASN A 404 24.82 21.07 -12.03
CA ASN A 404 23.88 20.01 -11.67
C ASN A 404 24.53 18.66 -11.40
N ARG A 405 25.59 18.36 -12.17
CA ARG A 405 26.38 17.15 -12.01
C ARG A 405 27.86 17.42 -12.20
N VAL A 406 28.68 17.05 -11.22
CA VAL A 406 30.13 17.30 -11.23
C VAL A 406 30.87 15.98 -11.03
N ARG A 407 31.82 15.69 -11.92
CA ARG A 407 32.69 14.51 -11.87
C ARG A 407 34.08 14.94 -11.41
N THR A 408 34.56 14.36 -10.31
CA THR A 408 35.90 14.61 -9.77
C THR A 408 36.74 13.36 -9.92
N LEU A 409 37.94 13.46 -10.51
CA LEU A 409 38.84 12.32 -10.80
C LEU A 409 39.82 12.01 -9.67
N THR A 410 39.82 12.79 -8.59
CA THR A 410 40.67 12.56 -7.42
C THR A 410 40.33 11.24 -6.75
N SER A 411 41.25 10.29 -6.80
CA SER A 411 41.12 8.99 -6.14
C SER A 411 41.07 9.16 -4.63
N ASP A 412 40.11 8.50 -3.99
CA ASP A 412 39.94 8.43 -2.53
C ASP A 412 39.46 7.02 -2.13
N PRO A 413 40.33 5.99 -2.21
CA PRO A 413 39.94 4.60 -1.97
C PRO A 413 39.44 4.35 -0.54
N ALA A 414 40.00 5.05 0.46
CA ALA A 414 39.63 4.92 1.86
C ALA A 414 38.15 5.26 2.13
N ASN A 415 37.53 6.04 1.24
CA ASN A 415 36.12 6.38 1.31
C ASN A 415 35.35 5.91 0.07
N ASN A 416 35.67 4.71 -0.40
CA ASN A 416 34.95 4.06 -1.47
C ASN A 416 34.88 4.86 -2.79
N SER A 417 35.94 5.60 -3.12
CA SER A 417 36.01 6.45 -4.32
C SER A 417 37.29 6.24 -5.12
N THR A 418 37.60 4.99 -5.44
CA THR A 418 38.82 4.58 -6.16
C THR A 418 39.03 5.37 -7.46
N PHE A 419 37.97 5.61 -8.23
CA PHE A 419 38.00 6.39 -9.47
C PHE A 419 37.46 7.83 -9.31
N GLY A 420 37.40 8.30 -8.07
CA GLY A 420 36.86 9.60 -7.68
C GLY A 420 35.35 9.58 -7.43
N THR A 421 34.71 10.74 -7.59
CA THR A 421 33.33 10.96 -7.15
C THR A 421 32.43 11.57 -8.22
N LEU A 422 31.13 11.35 -8.07
CA LEU A 422 30.06 12.01 -8.80
C LEU A 422 29.18 12.78 -7.80
N ASP A 423 29.05 14.07 -8.00
CA ASP A 423 28.21 14.98 -7.22
C ASP A 423 26.96 15.31 -8.05
N ILE A 424 25.76 15.02 -7.51
CA ILE A 424 24.47 15.31 -8.13
C ILE A 424 23.74 16.32 -7.25
N ARG A 425 23.35 17.46 -7.81
CA ARG A 425 22.76 18.57 -7.07
C ARG A 425 21.33 18.85 -7.52
N LYS A 426 20.44 18.99 -6.54
CA LYS A 426 19.01 19.19 -6.73
C LYS A 426 18.52 20.33 -5.86
N ARG A 427 17.51 21.05 -6.33
CA ARG A 427 16.67 21.89 -5.48
C ARG A 427 15.43 21.08 -5.13
N VAL A 428 15.17 20.88 -3.85
CA VAL A 428 14.04 20.10 -3.33
C VAL A 428 13.01 21.07 -2.77
N VAL A 429 11.83 21.11 -3.39
CA VAL A 429 10.76 22.07 -3.11
C VAL A 429 9.66 21.39 -2.31
N ASN A 430 9.27 21.97 -1.19
CA ASN A 430 8.20 21.47 -0.34
C ASN A 430 6.82 21.91 -0.88
N ASN A 431 6.06 20.96 -1.45
CA ASN A 431 4.66 21.20 -1.85
C ASN A 431 3.66 20.40 -0.98
N THR A 432 4.04 20.04 0.24
CA THR A 432 3.16 19.29 1.16
C THR A 432 2.00 20.13 1.72
N GLY A 433 2.10 21.46 1.64
CA GLY A 433 1.13 22.39 2.23
C GLY A 433 1.37 22.71 3.70
N ALA A 434 2.35 22.06 4.35
CA ALA A 434 2.79 22.32 5.72
C ALA A 434 4.32 22.54 5.76
N PRO A 435 4.88 23.18 6.81
CA PRO A 435 6.32 23.12 7.05
C PRO A 435 6.81 21.67 7.04
N VAL A 436 8.08 21.43 6.70
CA VAL A 436 8.70 20.10 6.75
C VAL A 436 9.89 20.15 7.67
N THR A 437 9.87 19.32 8.71
CA THR A 437 10.81 19.32 9.84
C THR A 437 11.82 18.19 9.74
N ARG A 438 11.51 17.14 8.97
CA ARG A 438 12.41 16.01 8.69
C ARG A 438 12.43 15.73 7.20
N LEU A 439 13.62 15.65 6.61
CA LEU A 439 13.81 15.28 5.21
C LEU A 439 14.89 14.19 5.07
N ARG A 440 14.55 13.12 4.36
CA ARG A 440 15.40 11.96 4.08
C ARG A 440 15.27 11.56 2.61
N PHE A 441 16.33 10.96 2.09
CA PHE A 441 16.35 10.37 0.76
C PHE A 441 16.78 8.91 0.82
N ARG A 442 15.86 7.98 0.53
CA ARG A 442 16.15 6.53 0.51
C ARG A 442 16.54 6.08 -0.87
N VAL A 443 17.66 5.37 -1.01
CA VAL A 443 18.15 4.85 -2.30
C VAL A 443 17.31 3.64 -2.71
N ILE A 444 16.47 3.82 -3.72
CA ILE A 444 15.56 2.77 -4.22
C ILE A 444 16.12 2.02 -5.44
N ASP A 445 17.07 2.62 -6.15
CA ASP A 445 17.74 1.98 -7.28
C ASP A 445 19.10 2.62 -7.56
N ILE A 446 20.15 1.80 -7.68
CA ILE A 446 21.51 2.26 -7.90
C ILE A 446 22.31 1.22 -8.69
N THR A 447 23.16 1.68 -9.62
CA THR A 447 24.20 0.82 -10.19
C THR A 447 25.34 0.70 -9.18
N THR A 448 25.33 -0.36 -8.39
CA THR A 448 26.30 -0.64 -7.32
C THR A 448 26.77 -2.10 -7.40
N PHE A 449 27.69 -2.48 -6.51
CA PHE A 449 28.18 -3.85 -6.41
C PHE A 449 27.03 -4.87 -6.32
N PRO A 450 27.09 -5.97 -7.11
CA PRO A 450 28.26 -6.50 -7.81
C PRO A 450 28.41 -6.05 -9.28
N SER A 451 27.94 -4.86 -9.67
CA SER A 451 28.08 -4.36 -11.06
C SER A 451 29.52 -4.34 -11.58
N SER A 452 30.53 -4.35 -10.70
CA SER A 452 31.94 -4.51 -11.06
C SER A 452 32.24 -5.80 -11.85
N SER A 453 31.39 -6.83 -11.72
CA SER A 453 31.47 -8.07 -12.49
C SER A 453 30.94 -7.96 -13.93
N THR A 454 30.25 -6.87 -14.28
CA THR A 454 29.66 -6.66 -15.62
C THR A 454 30.28 -5.43 -16.29
N PRO A 455 31.08 -5.59 -17.36
CA PRO A 455 31.66 -4.46 -18.08
C PRO A 455 30.61 -3.46 -18.57
N GLY A 456 30.93 -2.17 -18.49
CA GLY A 456 30.08 -1.09 -19.03
C GLY A 456 29.08 -0.48 -18.05
N PHE A 457 28.95 -1.01 -16.83
CA PHE A 457 28.13 -0.43 -15.75
C PHE A 457 28.99 0.14 -14.63
N ALA A 458 28.52 1.22 -14.01
CA ALA A 458 29.20 1.83 -12.88
C ALA A 458 29.00 1.02 -11.60
N ASP A 459 29.95 1.12 -10.68
CA ASP A 459 29.80 0.71 -9.28
C ASP A 459 29.85 1.99 -8.43
N LEU A 460 28.68 2.46 -8.02
CA LEU A 460 28.46 3.68 -7.25
C LEU A 460 28.18 3.36 -5.78
N ARG A 461 28.72 4.21 -4.89
CA ARG A 461 28.59 4.11 -3.43
C ARG A 461 28.09 5.43 -2.86
N ALA A 462 26.91 5.46 -2.25
CA ALA A 462 26.44 6.66 -1.57
C ALA A 462 27.33 6.99 -0.37
N ARG A 463 27.65 8.28 -0.20
CA ARG A 463 28.55 8.78 0.86
C ARG A 463 27.90 9.93 1.61
N THR A 464 28.27 10.08 2.89
CA THR A 464 28.16 11.36 3.59
C THR A 464 28.93 12.43 2.84
N SER A 465 28.32 13.62 2.72
CA SER A 465 28.88 14.76 2.02
C SER A 465 28.82 16.01 2.89
N THR A 466 29.71 16.96 2.63
CA THR A 466 29.73 18.26 3.31
C THR A 466 29.03 19.32 2.46
N THR A 467 28.51 20.35 3.12
CA THR A 467 27.95 21.55 2.47
C THR A 467 28.99 22.24 1.59
N VAL A 468 28.56 22.74 0.43
CA VAL A 468 29.41 23.47 -0.52
C VAL A 468 28.73 24.76 -0.97
N VAL A 469 29.55 25.71 -1.45
CA VAL A 469 29.08 26.93 -2.09
C VAL A 469 29.26 26.79 -3.60
N VAL A 470 28.20 27.05 -4.36
CA VAL A 470 28.17 26.92 -5.82
C VAL A 470 27.88 28.29 -6.42
N SER A 471 28.80 28.79 -7.25
CA SER A 471 28.64 30.03 -8.00
C SER A 471 28.19 29.78 -9.44
N GLY A 472 27.70 30.82 -10.10
CA GLY A 472 27.37 30.77 -11.52
C GLY A 472 26.02 30.13 -11.83
N VAL A 473 25.10 30.05 -10.86
CA VAL A 473 23.75 29.50 -11.05
C VAL A 473 22.88 30.54 -11.76
N ASN A 474 22.31 30.19 -12.91
CA ASN A 474 21.48 31.07 -13.73
C ASN A 474 19.98 30.83 -13.55
N ASP A 475 19.60 29.82 -12.77
CA ASP A 475 18.19 29.53 -12.48
C ASP A 475 17.60 30.53 -11.48
N THR A 476 16.66 31.35 -11.96
CA THR A 476 16.01 32.40 -11.16
C THR A 476 15.32 31.87 -9.92
N ALA A 477 14.67 30.69 -10.01
CA ALA A 477 14.00 30.09 -8.86
C ALA A 477 14.98 29.59 -7.80
N THR A 478 16.20 29.17 -8.17
CA THR A 478 17.25 28.79 -7.21
C THR A 478 17.92 30.03 -6.61
N CYS A 479 18.05 31.11 -7.39
CA CYS A 479 18.58 32.38 -6.92
C CYS A 479 17.62 33.18 -6.02
N GLY A 480 16.32 32.87 -6.08
CA GLY A 480 15.30 33.62 -5.34
C GLY A 480 15.30 35.09 -5.74
N ALA A 481 15.53 35.97 -4.77
CA ALA A 481 15.59 37.43 -5.01
C ALA A 481 16.94 37.93 -5.57
N ALA A 482 17.99 37.08 -5.59
CA ALA A 482 19.31 37.48 -6.07
C ALA A 482 19.34 37.53 -7.62
N PRO A 483 20.08 38.47 -8.22
CA PRO A 483 20.25 38.50 -9.67
C PRO A 483 21.02 37.27 -10.17
N THR A 484 20.64 36.78 -11.35
CA THR A 484 21.35 35.69 -12.05
C THR A 484 22.53 36.25 -12.86
N PRO A 485 23.72 35.59 -12.86
CA PRO A 485 24.05 34.41 -12.09
C PRO A 485 24.27 34.71 -10.60
N CYS A 486 23.82 33.81 -9.73
CA CYS A 486 23.98 33.92 -8.29
C CYS A 486 24.96 32.88 -7.72
N THR A 487 25.26 33.03 -6.44
CA THR A 487 25.98 32.04 -5.63
C THR A 487 25.05 31.50 -4.56
N VAL A 488 24.97 30.18 -4.42
CA VAL A 488 24.07 29.51 -3.47
C VAL A 488 24.81 28.48 -2.63
N THR A 489 24.32 28.28 -1.41
CA THR A 489 24.72 27.15 -0.57
C THR A 489 23.97 25.90 -1.03
N VAL A 490 24.67 24.78 -1.10
CA VAL A 490 24.13 23.45 -1.40
C VAL A 490 24.51 22.52 -0.25
N GLU A 491 23.50 22.10 0.50
CA GLU A 491 23.66 21.32 1.73
C GLU A 491 24.09 19.88 1.42
N GLY A 492 25.06 19.39 2.20
CA GLY A 492 25.47 18.00 2.16
C GLY A 492 24.44 17.08 2.83
N THR A 493 24.28 15.88 2.29
CA THR A 493 23.51 14.81 2.95
C THR A 493 24.42 13.87 3.74
N THR A 494 23.88 13.29 4.82
CA THR A 494 24.58 12.32 5.69
C THR A 494 24.04 10.91 5.46
N LEU A 495 24.91 9.95 5.17
CA LEU A 495 24.55 8.52 5.12
C LEU A 495 24.18 8.05 6.53
N GLU A 496 22.95 7.58 6.71
CA GLU A 496 22.44 7.22 8.04
C GLU A 496 23.06 5.91 8.55
N THR A 497 23.21 5.86 9.87
CA THR A 497 23.74 4.72 10.64
C THR A 497 23.03 4.68 12.00
N PRO A 498 22.98 3.53 12.70
CA PRO A 498 23.42 2.19 12.28
C PRO A 498 22.63 1.66 11.05
N PRO A 499 23.00 0.52 10.44
CA PRO A 499 24.27 -0.16 10.62
C PRO A 499 25.44 0.62 9.99
N PRO A 500 26.68 0.36 10.41
CA PRO A 500 27.86 0.84 9.68
C PRO A 500 27.87 0.33 8.23
N GLN A 501 28.19 1.21 7.28
CA GLN A 501 28.23 0.90 5.85
C GLN A 501 29.66 1.06 5.31
N PRO A 502 30.61 0.17 5.66
CA PRO A 502 32.04 0.36 5.38
C PRO A 502 32.36 0.41 3.89
N ASN A 503 31.56 -0.26 3.06
CA ASN A 503 31.68 -0.27 1.60
C ASN A 503 30.84 0.82 0.92
N GLY A 504 30.31 1.78 1.70
CA GLY A 504 29.42 2.85 1.26
C GLY A 504 27.98 2.41 1.06
N GLY A 505 27.07 3.37 0.94
CA GLY A 505 25.64 3.08 0.80
C GLY A 505 25.26 2.54 -0.57
N GLY A 506 24.31 1.62 -0.58
CA GLY A 506 23.77 0.97 -1.78
C GLY A 506 22.24 1.03 -1.78
N PHE A 507 21.59 -0.07 -2.13
CA PHE A 507 20.13 -0.19 -2.04
C PHE A 507 19.65 -0.03 -0.59
N ASN A 508 18.48 0.57 -0.42
CA ASN A 508 17.80 0.83 0.86
C ASN A 508 18.54 1.73 1.86
N SER A 509 19.81 2.03 1.64
CA SER A 509 20.54 3.07 2.37
C SER A 509 19.83 4.42 2.27
N SER A 510 19.82 5.19 3.34
CA SER A 510 19.21 6.50 3.39
C SER A 510 20.23 7.62 3.59
N LEU A 511 19.86 8.81 3.11
CA LEU A 511 20.66 10.04 3.17
C LEU A 511 19.83 11.14 3.84
N SER A 512 20.25 11.57 5.02
CA SER A 512 19.61 12.62 5.80
C SER A 512 20.00 14.02 5.33
N ALA A 513 19.03 14.91 5.17
CA ALA A 513 19.27 16.35 5.05
C ALA A 513 19.27 16.98 6.45
N GLY A 514 20.37 16.84 7.19
CA GLY A 514 20.43 17.15 8.63
C GLY A 514 20.22 18.63 9.02
N THR A 515 20.17 19.55 8.05
CA THR A 515 19.81 20.96 8.29
C THR A 515 18.30 21.19 8.34
N VAL A 516 17.50 20.23 7.87
CA VAL A 516 16.04 20.25 7.98
C VAL A 516 15.68 19.63 9.34
N ALA A 517 15.17 20.48 10.23
CA ALA A 517 14.83 20.14 11.61
C ALA A 517 13.61 20.96 12.06
N LEU A 518 13.02 20.62 13.21
CA LEU A 518 11.96 21.41 13.85
C LEU A 518 12.29 22.91 13.98
N ALA A 519 13.56 23.25 14.26
CA ALA A 519 14.00 24.64 14.41
C ALA A 519 14.26 25.35 13.06
N THR A 520 14.44 24.59 11.99
CA THR A 520 14.80 25.06 10.64
C THR A 520 14.00 24.30 9.57
N PRO A 521 12.66 24.37 9.62
CA PRO A 521 11.83 23.63 8.67
C PRO A 521 11.85 24.26 7.28
N ILE A 522 11.55 23.48 6.25
CA ILE A 522 11.26 24.00 4.91
C ILE A 522 9.79 24.42 4.88
N ALA A 523 9.50 25.71 4.80
CA ALA A 523 8.11 26.19 4.74
C ALA A 523 7.39 25.75 3.45
N PRO A 524 6.05 25.75 3.41
CA PRO A 524 5.30 25.46 2.17
C PRO A 524 5.73 26.37 1.01
N GLY A 525 6.04 25.77 -0.14
CA GLY A 525 6.51 26.47 -1.34
C GLY A 525 8.01 26.83 -1.32
N GLU A 526 8.67 26.74 -0.17
CA GLU A 526 10.12 26.97 -0.06
C GLU A 526 10.91 25.73 -0.48
N SER A 527 12.22 25.90 -0.59
CA SER A 527 13.11 24.84 -1.06
C SER A 527 14.46 24.80 -0.35
N ILE A 528 15.10 23.65 -0.43
CA ILE A 528 16.48 23.44 -0.01
C ILE A 528 17.31 22.93 -1.19
N ASN A 529 18.54 23.41 -1.32
CA ASN A 529 19.48 22.86 -2.28
C ASN A 529 20.28 21.74 -1.61
N VAL A 530 20.25 20.54 -2.18
CA VAL A 530 20.95 19.37 -1.64
C VAL A 530 21.93 18.80 -2.65
N ARG A 531 22.96 18.12 -2.15
CA ARG A 531 23.89 17.34 -2.96
C ARG A 531 23.95 15.88 -2.50
N PHE A 532 23.98 14.99 -3.48
CA PHE A 532 24.27 13.57 -3.31
C PHE A 532 25.67 13.30 -3.81
N LEU A 533 26.55 12.81 -2.92
CA LEU A 533 27.92 12.44 -3.27
C LEU A 533 28.02 10.92 -3.43
N LEU A 534 28.40 10.48 -4.62
CA LEU A 534 28.59 9.08 -4.94
C LEU A 534 30.07 8.80 -5.19
N GLY A 535 30.65 7.89 -4.42
CA GLY A 535 31.96 7.31 -4.69
C GLY A 535 31.91 6.34 -5.87
N ILE A 536 32.96 6.31 -6.68
CA ILE A 536 33.03 5.49 -7.90
C ILE A 536 34.08 4.40 -7.71
N GLN A 537 33.63 3.14 -7.64
CA GLN A 537 34.47 1.93 -7.62
C GLN A 537 34.69 1.35 -9.02
N GLN A 538 33.78 1.62 -9.96
CA GLN A 538 33.93 1.27 -11.37
C GLN A 538 33.23 2.34 -12.21
N THR A 539 33.84 2.73 -13.32
CA THR A 539 33.22 3.63 -14.30
C THR A 539 32.32 2.89 -15.26
N GLY A 540 31.18 3.48 -15.63
CA GLY A 540 30.29 2.95 -16.65
C GLY A 540 28.99 3.72 -16.72
N SER A 541 28.01 3.14 -17.42
CA SER A 541 26.62 3.60 -17.40
C SER A 541 26.05 3.44 -15.99
N PHE A 542 25.28 4.42 -15.54
CA PHE A 542 24.81 4.44 -14.16
C PHE A 542 23.35 4.82 -14.02
N LYS A 543 22.80 4.50 -12.85
CA LYS A 543 21.50 4.97 -12.37
C LYS A 543 21.59 5.26 -10.87
N PHE A 544 20.78 6.19 -10.42
CA PHE A 544 20.64 6.58 -9.03
C PHE A 544 19.26 7.19 -8.84
N PHE A 545 18.39 6.49 -8.12
CA PHE A 545 17.03 6.90 -7.80
C PHE A 545 16.87 6.90 -6.29
N VAL A 546 16.16 7.90 -5.79
CA VAL A 546 15.82 8.03 -4.38
C VAL A 546 14.32 8.29 -4.22
N ASN A 547 13.75 7.78 -3.14
CA ASN A 547 12.50 8.28 -2.59
C ASN A 547 12.80 9.51 -1.73
N ILE A 548 11.86 10.47 -1.73
CA ILE A 548 11.84 11.59 -0.80
C ILE A 548 10.91 11.21 0.35
N GLU A 549 11.44 11.14 1.56
CA GLU A 549 10.72 10.81 2.78
C GLU A 549 10.71 12.05 3.69
N ALA A 550 9.53 12.46 4.17
CA ALA A 550 9.43 13.66 5.00
C ALA A 550 8.30 13.65 6.06
N LEU A 551 8.53 14.39 7.15
CA LEU A 551 7.53 14.74 8.16
C LEU A 551 7.21 16.25 8.13
N PRO A 552 5.94 16.62 8.34
CA PRO A 552 5.54 18.01 8.58
C PRO A 552 5.97 18.58 9.94
#